data_AF-A0A2R5GPY9-F1
#
_entry.id   AF-A0A2R5GPY9-F1
#
_cell.length_a   1.000
_cell.length_b   1.000
_cell.length_c   1.000
_cell.angle_alpha   90.00
_cell.angle_beta   90.00
_cell.angle_gamma   90.00
#
_symmetry.space_group_name_H-M   'P 1'
#
loop_
_entity.id
_entity.type
_entity.pdbx_description
1 polymer ?
#
loop_
_entity_poly.entity_id
_entity_poly.type
_entity_poly.pdbx_seq_one_letter_code
_entity_poly.pdbx_strand_id
1 'polypeptide(L)'
;MESGPDEAALAAKAAAKGSRQPPGAGAATAGVGPATSEERRRQFEVHVASAKALLRSHRWLTSLPFLHPFVDFDAMTKAVAESNPNEFNWALSFDPDFIAELMRSGFLPMCQAVGRNHVLLPKLHSSRCLLELKDLHISRSTRKRAKSFEMSMDRAFAEVCKGIVAQHGEAWFYPPIVAAFAEMNARGARGCGRAADVHVHSFEVWQGDDLVAGEVGYLVGTCYTALSGFSRVDGSGSVQMAATGAFLAAQGVTLWDFGMFIDYKVKLGARAVPRKEFLERLNVCRKAQRSLSFLRLEPTRASDLIEPFVSSQREHKVQNAARQTQPQNQTSAQAQAQAQGDIGETPISKSQAKKRARLEKRRQRRDAHRARMSSEAVESAAAGATSVSSVQETPDHASAGKEEA
;
A
#
# COMPACT_ATOMS: atom_id res chain seq x y z
N MET A 1 -36.80 -29.86 -48.60
CA MET A 1 -35.42 -30.10 -48.14
C MET A 1 -34.99 -28.85 -47.37
N GLU A 2 -35.66 -28.62 -46.25
CA GLU A 2 -35.24 -29.05 -44.91
C GLU A 2 -34.24 -28.07 -44.29
N SER A 3 -34.84 -27.05 -43.68
CA SER A 3 -34.31 -26.28 -42.56
C SER A 3 -34.06 -27.20 -41.35
N GLY A 4 -32.80 -27.35 -40.96
CA GLY A 4 -32.38 -27.93 -39.68
C GLY A 4 -31.90 -26.85 -38.71
N PRO A 5 -32.04 -27.04 -37.37
CA PRO A 5 -32.25 -25.93 -36.44
C PRO A 5 -30.99 -25.50 -35.66
N ASP A 6 -30.85 -24.17 -35.56
CA ASP A 6 -30.73 -23.41 -34.31
C ASP A 6 -29.61 -23.80 -33.32
N GLU A 7 -28.37 -23.41 -33.63
CA GLU A 7 -27.23 -23.41 -32.70
C GLU A 7 -27.49 -22.53 -31.45
N ALA A 8 -28.45 -21.59 -31.51
CA ALA A 8 -28.86 -20.79 -30.34
C ALA A 8 -29.75 -21.59 -29.36
N ALA A 9 -30.42 -22.66 -29.83
CA ALA A 9 -31.22 -23.53 -28.97
C ALA A 9 -30.38 -24.57 -28.21
N LEU A 10 -29.17 -24.90 -28.68
CA LEU A 10 -28.24 -25.78 -27.94
C LEU A 10 -27.56 -25.08 -26.76
N ALA A 11 -27.30 -23.77 -26.86
CA ALA A 11 -26.80 -22.97 -25.75
C ALA A 11 -27.86 -22.77 -24.65
N ALA A 12 -29.15 -22.70 -25.01
CA ALA A 12 -30.24 -22.50 -24.06
C ALA A 12 -30.61 -23.77 -23.24
N LYS A 13 -30.28 -24.98 -23.73
CA LYS A 13 -30.55 -26.24 -23.02
C LYS A 13 -29.45 -26.68 -22.05
N ALA A 14 -28.26 -26.09 -22.11
CA ALA A 14 -27.21 -26.27 -21.11
C ALA A 14 -27.49 -25.48 -19.81
N ALA A 15 -28.38 -24.47 -19.86
CA ALA A 15 -28.77 -23.65 -18.72
C ALA A 15 -29.88 -24.26 -17.83
N ALA A 16 -30.42 -25.44 -18.18
CA ALA A 16 -31.59 -26.04 -17.50
C ALA A 16 -31.33 -27.40 -16.82
N LYS A 17 -30.07 -27.85 -16.68
CA LYS A 17 -29.73 -29.07 -15.90
C LYS A 17 -28.93 -28.71 -14.65
N GLY A 18 -29.66 -28.72 -13.53
CA GLY A 18 -29.24 -28.47 -12.16
C GLY A 18 -27.76 -28.66 -11.85
N SER A 19 -27.05 -27.54 -11.70
CA SER A 19 -25.91 -27.47 -10.82
C SER A 19 -26.43 -27.46 -9.38
N ARG A 20 -26.25 -28.57 -8.67
CA ARG A 20 -26.30 -28.57 -7.22
C ARG A 20 -25.23 -27.59 -6.74
N GLN A 21 -25.64 -26.40 -6.32
CA GLN A 21 -24.81 -25.51 -5.53
C GLN A 21 -24.31 -26.28 -4.30
N PRO A 22 -23.01 -26.24 -3.96
CA PRO A 22 -22.59 -26.62 -2.63
C PRO A 22 -23.26 -25.64 -1.63
N PRO A 23 -23.87 -26.12 -0.55
CA PRO A 23 -24.52 -25.24 0.41
C PRO A 23 -23.43 -24.46 1.16
N GLY A 24 -23.57 -23.13 1.22
CA GLY A 24 -22.81 -22.27 2.13
C GLY A 24 -21.94 -21.20 1.48
N ALA A 25 -22.55 -20.22 0.83
CA ALA A 25 -21.93 -18.92 0.55
C ALA A 25 -23.00 -17.84 0.68
N GLY A 26 -23.47 -17.65 1.91
CA GLY A 26 -24.59 -16.78 2.24
C GLY A 26 -24.75 -16.65 3.74
N ALA A 27 -23.64 -16.48 4.46
CA ALA A 27 -23.67 -15.93 5.80
C ALA A 27 -23.05 -14.54 5.69
N ALA A 28 -23.89 -13.51 5.80
CA ALA A 28 -23.41 -12.20 6.20
C ALA A 28 -22.58 -12.40 7.47
N THR A 29 -21.29 -12.06 7.42
CA THR A 29 -20.40 -12.11 8.57
C THR A 29 -20.85 -11.06 9.57
N ALA A 30 -21.80 -11.44 10.43
CA ALA A 30 -22.01 -10.78 11.70
C ALA A 30 -20.65 -10.68 12.38
N GLY A 31 -20.25 -9.47 12.79
CA GLY A 31 -18.93 -9.16 13.29
C GLY A 31 -18.44 -10.21 14.29
N VAL A 32 -17.52 -11.06 13.85
CA VAL A 32 -16.88 -12.07 14.68
C VAL A 32 -15.89 -11.31 15.56
N GLY A 33 -16.03 -11.42 16.88
CA GLY A 33 -15.01 -10.94 17.81
C GLY A 33 -13.64 -11.55 17.49
N PRO A 34 -12.53 -11.03 18.03
CA PRO A 34 -11.21 -11.56 17.73
C PRO A 34 -11.18 -13.06 18.04
N ALA A 35 -10.81 -13.88 17.05
CA ALA A 35 -10.75 -15.34 17.19
C ALA A 35 -9.97 -15.76 18.44
N THR A 36 -10.40 -16.83 19.09
CA THR A 36 -9.68 -17.39 20.24
C THR A 36 -8.29 -17.88 19.82
N SER A 37 -7.39 -18.08 20.80
CA SER A 37 -6.05 -18.65 20.54
C SER A 37 -6.13 -20.03 19.86
N GLU A 38 -7.12 -20.83 20.24
CA GLU A 38 -7.36 -22.17 19.68
C GLU A 38 -7.88 -22.11 18.23
N GLU A 39 -8.80 -21.21 17.92
CA GLU A 39 -9.30 -20.99 16.56
C GLU A 39 -8.19 -20.50 15.62
N ARG A 40 -7.35 -19.56 16.08
CA ARG A 40 -6.17 -19.12 15.31
C ARG A 40 -5.21 -20.27 15.03
N ARG A 41 -4.96 -21.15 16.02
CA ARG A 41 -4.11 -22.33 15.85
C ARG A 41 -4.70 -23.30 14.82
N ARG A 42 -6.01 -23.57 14.89
CA ARG A 42 -6.69 -24.45 13.93
C ARG A 42 -6.66 -23.87 12.51
N GLN A 43 -6.91 -22.57 12.35
CA GLN A 43 -6.82 -21.89 11.06
C GLN A 43 -5.39 -21.95 10.50
N PHE A 44 -4.38 -21.76 11.35
CA PHE A 44 -2.97 -21.93 10.99
C PHE A 44 -2.69 -23.33 10.43
N GLU A 45 -3.11 -24.38 11.14
CA GLU A 45 -2.85 -25.77 10.73
C GLU A 45 -3.52 -26.10 9.39
N VAL A 46 -4.74 -25.63 9.16
CA VAL A 46 -5.47 -25.79 7.89
C VAL A 46 -4.76 -25.08 6.74
N HIS A 47 -4.30 -23.84 6.95
CA HIS A 47 -3.55 -23.08 5.94
C HIS A 47 -2.24 -23.77 5.57
N VAL A 48 -1.49 -24.25 6.56
CA VAL A 48 -0.24 -24.98 6.34
C VAL A 48 -0.47 -26.30 5.59
N ALA A 49 -1.51 -27.06 5.94
CA ALA A 49 -1.86 -28.29 5.23
C ALA A 49 -2.22 -28.01 3.76
N SER A 50 -3.01 -26.96 3.52
CA SER A 50 -3.41 -26.53 2.17
C SER A 50 -2.21 -26.04 1.34
N ALA A 51 -1.31 -25.28 1.96
CA ALA A 51 -0.06 -24.83 1.36
C ALA A 51 0.82 -26.03 0.97
N LYS A 52 0.99 -27.03 1.85
CA LYS A 52 1.73 -28.25 1.56
C LYS A 52 1.13 -29.02 0.38
N ALA A 53 -0.20 -29.11 0.28
CA ALA A 53 -0.88 -29.76 -0.84
C ALA A 53 -0.63 -29.04 -2.18
N LEU A 54 -0.68 -27.71 -2.18
CA LEU A 54 -0.35 -26.90 -3.36
C LEU A 54 1.10 -27.05 -3.79
N LEU A 55 2.06 -27.03 -2.85
CA LEU A 55 3.49 -27.15 -3.15
C LEU A 55 3.86 -28.51 -3.79
N ARG A 56 3.13 -29.58 -3.48
CA ARG A 56 3.33 -30.90 -4.12
C ARG A 56 3.00 -30.88 -5.61
N SER A 57 1.99 -30.09 -6.01
CA SER A 57 1.49 -30.03 -7.38
C SER A 57 2.05 -28.85 -8.18
N HIS A 58 2.53 -27.79 -7.50
CA HIS A 58 2.98 -26.55 -8.11
C HIS A 58 4.32 -26.11 -7.50
N ARG A 59 5.40 -26.82 -7.86
CA ARG A 59 6.73 -26.64 -7.26
C ARG A 59 7.31 -25.24 -7.45
N TRP A 60 6.89 -24.47 -8.44
CA TRP A 60 7.38 -23.10 -8.62
C TRP A 60 7.08 -22.19 -7.41
N LEU A 61 6.03 -22.48 -6.63
CA LEU A 61 5.73 -21.74 -5.40
C LEU A 61 6.81 -21.91 -4.32
N THR A 62 7.65 -22.97 -4.38
CA THR A 62 8.72 -23.16 -3.40
C THR A 62 9.85 -22.14 -3.52
N SER A 63 9.94 -21.41 -4.65
CA SER A 63 10.94 -20.35 -4.83
C SER A 63 10.47 -18.98 -4.32
N LEU A 64 9.22 -18.89 -3.86
CA LEU A 64 8.62 -17.65 -3.37
C LEU A 64 8.41 -17.73 -1.86
N PRO A 65 8.68 -16.65 -1.11
CA PRO A 65 8.35 -16.58 0.31
C PRO A 65 6.84 -16.78 0.53
N PHE A 66 6.49 -17.66 1.49
CA PHE A 66 5.11 -17.86 1.91
C PHE A 66 4.77 -16.88 3.03
N LEU A 67 3.75 -16.05 2.82
CA LEU A 67 3.25 -15.11 3.81
C LEU A 67 2.01 -15.68 4.49
N HIS A 68 1.99 -15.60 5.80
CA HIS A 68 0.96 -16.22 6.62
C HIS A 68 0.33 -15.20 7.57
N PRO A 69 -1.01 -15.13 7.70
CA PRO A 69 -1.67 -14.08 8.48
C PRO A 69 -1.45 -14.15 10.00
N PHE A 70 -0.93 -15.28 10.50
CA PHE A 70 -0.78 -15.54 11.95
C PHE A 70 0.68 -15.49 12.43
N VAL A 71 1.59 -14.90 11.65
CA VAL A 71 3.01 -14.71 12.06
C VAL A 71 3.29 -13.25 12.40
N ASP A 72 4.47 -12.96 12.94
CA ASP A 72 4.94 -11.59 13.12
C ASP A 72 5.07 -10.90 11.75
N PHE A 73 4.03 -10.15 11.41
CA PHE A 73 3.88 -9.52 10.11
C PHE A 73 4.93 -8.43 9.86
N ASP A 74 5.32 -7.69 10.91
CA ASP A 74 6.30 -6.62 10.79
C ASP A 74 7.71 -7.20 10.55
N ALA A 75 8.09 -8.24 11.29
CA ALA A 75 9.36 -8.93 11.07
C ALA A 75 9.42 -9.57 9.67
N MET A 76 8.34 -10.23 9.26
CA MET A 76 8.24 -10.89 7.94
C MET A 76 8.34 -9.88 6.79
N THR A 77 7.57 -8.80 6.83
CA THR A 77 7.57 -7.80 5.74
C THR A 77 8.89 -7.06 5.63
N LYS A 78 9.55 -6.78 6.77
CA LYS A 78 10.91 -6.24 6.78
C LYS A 78 11.90 -7.18 6.10
N ALA A 79 11.89 -8.47 6.46
CA ALA A 79 12.78 -9.45 5.85
C ALA A 79 12.57 -9.56 4.33
N VAL A 80 11.32 -9.61 3.87
CA VAL A 80 10.98 -9.64 2.44
C VAL A 80 11.44 -8.38 1.71
N ALA A 81 11.21 -7.20 2.31
CA ALA A 81 11.61 -5.93 1.71
C ALA A 81 13.12 -5.85 1.47
N GLU A 82 13.92 -6.33 2.43
CA GLU A 82 15.38 -6.30 2.39
C GLU A 82 16.00 -7.36 1.48
N SER A 83 15.40 -8.56 1.42
CA SER A 83 16.09 -9.76 0.88
C SER A 83 15.43 -10.43 -0.31
N ASN A 84 14.21 -10.08 -0.72
CA ASN A 84 13.51 -10.78 -1.82
C ASN A 84 13.81 -10.16 -3.20
N PRO A 85 14.61 -10.81 -4.07
CA PRO A 85 14.90 -10.33 -5.42
C PRO A 85 13.76 -10.62 -6.41
N ASN A 86 12.88 -11.59 -6.12
CA ASN A 86 11.84 -12.06 -7.04
C ASN A 86 10.59 -11.16 -7.05
N GLU A 87 10.52 -10.18 -6.15
CA GLU A 87 9.41 -9.24 -5.93
C GLU A 87 8.10 -9.88 -5.46
N PHE A 88 7.81 -11.11 -5.87
CA PHE A 88 6.62 -11.86 -5.52
C PHE A 88 6.81 -12.70 -4.26
N ASN A 89 5.69 -12.89 -3.59
CA ASN A 89 5.48 -13.76 -2.44
C ASN A 89 4.15 -14.46 -2.70
N TRP A 90 3.75 -15.38 -1.83
CA TRP A 90 2.43 -16.00 -1.96
C TRP A 90 1.77 -16.25 -0.62
N ALA A 91 0.43 -16.24 -0.62
CA ALA A 91 -0.40 -16.52 0.54
C ALA A 91 -1.71 -17.19 0.09
N LEU A 92 -2.42 -17.79 1.05
CA LEU A 92 -3.73 -18.42 0.80
C LEU A 92 -4.91 -17.61 1.35
N SER A 93 -4.64 -16.67 2.26
CA SER A 93 -5.69 -15.84 2.85
C SER A 93 -6.05 -14.69 1.93
N PHE A 94 -7.35 -14.54 1.65
CA PHE A 94 -7.95 -13.33 1.07
C PHE A 94 -8.72 -12.53 2.12
N ASP A 95 -8.42 -12.75 3.40
CA ASP A 95 -9.00 -11.97 4.49
C ASP A 95 -8.68 -10.47 4.29
N PRO A 96 -9.69 -9.58 4.34
CA PRO A 96 -9.50 -8.14 4.13
C PRO A 96 -8.51 -7.48 5.09
N ASP A 97 -8.45 -7.92 6.36
CA ASP A 97 -7.51 -7.36 7.34
C ASP A 97 -6.07 -7.75 6.98
N PHE A 98 -5.87 -9.00 6.56
CA PHE A 98 -4.56 -9.45 6.08
C PHE A 98 -4.11 -8.72 4.81
N ILE A 99 -5.02 -8.52 3.85
CA ILE A 99 -4.74 -7.75 2.63
C ILE A 99 -4.43 -6.28 2.97
N ALA A 100 -5.15 -5.68 3.91
CA ALA A 100 -4.88 -4.33 4.37
C ALA A 100 -3.48 -4.21 4.99
N GLU A 101 -3.05 -5.19 5.77
CA GLU A 101 -1.68 -5.22 6.32
C GLU A 101 -0.62 -5.30 5.20
N LEU A 102 -0.85 -6.12 4.17
CA LEU A 102 0.02 -6.17 2.99
C LEU A 102 0.11 -4.83 2.27
N MET A 103 -1.03 -4.20 2.01
CA MET A 103 -1.10 -2.86 1.41
C MET A 103 -0.39 -1.81 2.25
N ARG A 104 -0.59 -1.84 3.57
CA ARG A 104 0.05 -0.93 4.55
C ARG A 104 1.57 -1.07 4.59
N SER A 105 2.07 -2.25 4.26
CA SER A 105 3.51 -2.55 4.13
C SER A 105 4.05 -2.36 2.71
N GLY A 106 3.24 -1.85 1.78
CA GLY A 106 3.66 -1.46 0.43
C GLY A 106 3.56 -2.56 -0.63
N PHE A 107 3.00 -3.72 -0.30
CA PHE A 107 2.74 -4.78 -1.28
C PHE A 107 1.54 -4.41 -2.16
N LEU A 108 1.60 -4.79 -3.43
CA LEU A 108 0.45 -4.86 -4.32
C LEU A 108 -0.17 -6.26 -4.18
N PRO A 109 -1.39 -6.38 -3.66
CA PRO A 109 -2.07 -7.66 -3.62
C PRO A 109 -2.56 -8.02 -5.01
N MET A 110 -2.05 -9.15 -5.53
CA MET A 110 -2.43 -9.72 -6.81
C MET A 110 -3.01 -11.12 -6.58
N CYS A 111 -3.84 -11.63 -7.47
CA CYS A 111 -4.35 -12.99 -7.40
C CYS A 111 -3.96 -13.79 -8.64
N GLN A 112 -3.70 -15.08 -8.48
CA GLN A 112 -3.48 -15.99 -9.59
C GLN A 112 -4.24 -17.29 -9.38
N ALA A 113 -4.86 -17.80 -10.45
CA ALA A 113 -5.40 -19.15 -10.49
C ALA A 113 -4.26 -20.19 -10.52
N VAL A 114 -4.33 -21.19 -9.64
CA VAL A 114 -3.36 -22.29 -9.50
C VAL A 114 -4.13 -23.61 -9.44
N GLY A 115 -4.27 -24.25 -10.60
CA GLY A 115 -5.15 -25.40 -10.77
C GLY A 115 -6.61 -24.99 -10.52
N ARG A 116 -7.25 -25.60 -9.51
CA ARG A 116 -8.62 -25.25 -9.08
C ARG A 116 -8.66 -24.23 -7.94
N ASN A 117 -7.49 -23.78 -7.47
CA ASN A 117 -7.37 -22.84 -6.36
C ASN A 117 -7.05 -21.44 -6.86
N HIS A 118 -7.24 -20.45 -5.99
CA HIS A 118 -6.68 -19.12 -6.16
C HIS A 118 -5.65 -18.89 -5.07
N VAL A 119 -4.53 -18.27 -5.43
CA VAL A 119 -3.49 -17.84 -4.48
C VAL A 119 -3.35 -16.34 -4.55
N LEU A 120 -3.11 -15.73 -3.39
CA LEU A 120 -2.69 -14.34 -3.32
C LEU A 120 -1.19 -14.30 -3.65
N LEU A 121 -0.78 -13.36 -4.50
CA LEU A 121 0.60 -13.07 -4.87
C LEU A 121 0.98 -11.64 -4.49
N PRO A 122 1.28 -11.36 -3.21
CA PRO A 122 1.70 -10.03 -2.79
C PRO A 122 3.02 -9.66 -3.44
N LYS A 123 3.02 -8.58 -4.20
CA LYS A 123 4.18 -8.12 -4.97
C LYS A 123 4.76 -6.82 -4.41
N LEU A 124 6.05 -6.82 -4.13
CA LEU A 124 6.81 -5.65 -3.73
C LEU A 124 7.91 -5.36 -4.77
N HIS A 125 7.63 -4.42 -5.67
CA HIS A 125 8.57 -4.08 -6.75
C HIS A 125 9.94 -3.65 -6.22
N SER A 126 10.98 -4.01 -6.95
CA SER A 126 12.35 -3.49 -6.78
C SER A 126 12.45 -2.01 -7.17
N SER A 127 11.61 -1.59 -8.13
CA SER A 127 11.45 -0.21 -8.59
C SER A 127 9.97 0.19 -8.59
N ARG A 128 9.65 1.32 -7.97
CA ARG A 128 8.28 1.82 -7.82
C ARG A 128 8.07 3.10 -8.60
N CYS A 129 6.98 3.20 -9.36
CA CYS A 129 6.62 4.42 -10.07
C CYS A 129 5.80 5.32 -9.16
N LEU A 130 6.33 6.50 -8.84
CA LEU A 130 5.71 7.45 -7.90
C LEU A 130 5.54 8.82 -8.53
N LEU A 131 4.47 9.51 -8.17
CA LEU A 131 4.23 10.92 -8.46
C LEU A 131 4.01 11.66 -7.14
N GLU A 132 4.79 12.71 -6.91
CA GLU A 132 4.46 13.70 -5.89
C GLU A 132 3.31 14.55 -6.44
N LEU A 133 2.19 14.66 -5.73
CA LEU A 133 1.00 15.31 -6.28
C LEU A 133 1.20 16.80 -6.58
N LYS A 134 2.12 17.46 -5.88
CA LYS A 134 2.57 18.83 -6.19
C LYS A 134 3.23 18.94 -7.57
N ASP A 135 3.74 17.85 -8.12
CA ASP A 135 4.44 17.78 -9.41
C ASP A 135 3.52 17.26 -10.53
N LEU A 136 2.23 17.03 -10.25
CA LEU A 136 1.25 16.57 -11.22
C LEU A 136 1.12 17.55 -12.40
N HIS A 137 1.42 17.06 -13.60
CA HIS A 137 1.24 17.78 -14.84
C HIS A 137 -0.09 17.47 -15.51
N ILE A 138 -0.91 18.50 -15.72
CA ILE A 138 -2.19 18.40 -16.43
C ILE A 138 -2.11 19.16 -17.75
N SER A 139 -2.28 18.43 -18.87
CA SER A 139 -2.17 19.00 -20.21
C SER A 139 -3.35 19.93 -20.55
N ARG A 140 -3.14 20.84 -21.52
CA ARG A 140 -4.20 21.74 -22.01
C ARG A 140 -5.36 20.98 -22.66
N SER A 141 -5.07 19.91 -23.39
CA SER A 141 -6.11 19.09 -24.05
C SER A 141 -6.95 18.35 -23.02
N THR A 142 -6.34 17.81 -21.97
CA THR A 142 -7.06 17.17 -20.86
C THR A 142 -8.01 18.15 -20.18
N ARG A 143 -7.55 19.38 -19.87
CA ARG A 143 -8.41 20.43 -19.30
C ARG A 143 -9.60 20.80 -20.17
N LYS A 144 -9.38 20.89 -21.50
CA LYS A 144 -10.46 21.17 -22.45
C LYS A 144 -11.52 20.04 -22.43
N ARG A 145 -11.08 18.78 -22.42
CA ARG A 145 -11.96 17.60 -22.40
C ARG A 145 -12.70 17.43 -21.07
N ALA A 146 -12.10 17.84 -19.95
CA ALA A 146 -12.68 17.70 -18.61
C ALA A 146 -14.06 18.40 -18.45
N LYS A 147 -14.41 19.35 -19.32
CA LYS A 147 -15.72 20.01 -19.31
C LYS A 147 -16.88 19.09 -19.70
N SER A 148 -16.58 17.97 -20.35
CA SER A 148 -17.56 17.00 -20.86
C SER A 148 -17.78 15.81 -19.94
N PHE A 149 -17.10 15.77 -18.78
CA PHE A 149 -17.13 14.63 -17.88
C PHE A 149 -17.39 15.07 -16.44
N GLU A 150 -18.02 14.19 -15.68
CA GLU A 150 -18.13 14.27 -14.23
C GLU A 150 -17.29 13.18 -13.58
N MET A 151 -16.90 13.41 -12.33
CA MET A 151 -16.14 12.47 -11.53
C MET A 151 -16.86 12.24 -10.20
N SER A 152 -16.93 10.99 -9.76
CA SER A 152 -17.35 10.62 -8.41
C SER A 152 -16.33 9.68 -7.76
N MET A 153 -16.55 9.40 -6.48
CA MET A 153 -15.79 8.45 -5.70
C MET A 153 -16.74 7.53 -4.94
N ASP A 154 -16.45 6.24 -4.92
CA ASP A 154 -17.19 5.18 -4.24
C ASP A 154 -18.68 5.08 -4.61
N ARG A 155 -19.07 5.59 -5.79
CA ARG A 155 -20.46 5.55 -6.25
C ARG A 155 -20.81 4.21 -6.91
N ALA A 156 -19.86 3.60 -7.61
CA ALA A 156 -20.12 2.44 -8.46
C ALA A 156 -18.98 1.41 -8.45
N PHE A 157 -18.43 1.10 -7.27
CA PHE A 157 -17.29 0.19 -7.10
C PHE A 157 -17.42 -1.13 -7.88
N ALA A 158 -18.57 -1.80 -7.77
CA ALA A 158 -18.84 -3.06 -8.47
C ALA A 158 -18.82 -2.91 -10.00
N GLU A 159 -19.34 -1.81 -10.54
CA GLU A 159 -19.33 -1.52 -11.98
C GLU A 159 -17.93 -1.17 -12.48
N VAL A 160 -17.12 -0.50 -11.65
CA VAL A 160 -15.71 -0.26 -11.95
C VAL A 160 -14.94 -1.57 -12.01
N CYS A 161 -15.15 -2.50 -11.06
CA CYS A 161 -14.54 -3.82 -11.11
C CYS A 161 -14.93 -4.60 -12.38
N LYS A 162 -16.21 -4.59 -12.76
CA LYS A 162 -16.67 -5.19 -14.01
C LYS A 162 -16.02 -4.54 -15.24
N GLY A 163 -15.89 -3.21 -15.23
CA GLY A 163 -15.23 -2.46 -16.30
C GLY A 163 -13.76 -2.84 -16.48
N ILE A 164 -13.03 -3.01 -15.37
CA ILE A 164 -11.64 -3.49 -15.36
C ILE A 164 -11.54 -4.89 -15.98
N VAL A 165 -12.35 -5.84 -15.53
CA VAL A 165 -12.33 -7.22 -16.04
C VAL A 165 -12.73 -7.27 -17.51
N ALA A 166 -13.71 -6.46 -17.93
CA ALA A 166 -14.12 -6.38 -19.33
C ALA A 166 -12.99 -5.87 -20.25
N GLN A 167 -12.15 -4.95 -19.78
CA GLN A 167 -11.07 -4.39 -20.60
C GLN A 167 -9.80 -5.25 -20.60
N HIS A 168 -9.45 -5.87 -19.47
CA HIS A 168 -8.16 -6.53 -19.28
C HIS A 168 -8.25 -8.05 -19.06
N GLY A 169 -9.45 -8.61 -18.99
CA GLY A 169 -9.69 -9.94 -18.45
C GLY A 169 -9.47 -9.98 -16.93
N GLU A 170 -9.49 -11.18 -16.35
CA GLU A 170 -9.18 -11.34 -14.92
C GLU A 170 -7.72 -10.95 -14.65
N ALA A 171 -6.75 -11.44 -15.43
CA ALA A 171 -5.32 -11.19 -15.29
C ALA A 171 -4.79 -11.48 -13.87
N TRP A 172 -4.92 -10.51 -12.95
CA TRP A 172 -4.62 -10.66 -11.52
C TRP A 172 -5.81 -10.34 -10.58
N PHE A 173 -6.91 -9.86 -11.14
CA PHE A 173 -8.11 -9.32 -10.51
C PHE A 173 -9.24 -10.37 -10.46
N TYR A 174 -8.90 -11.59 -10.03
CA TYR A 174 -9.83 -12.72 -9.92
C TYR A 174 -10.91 -12.52 -8.85
N PRO A 175 -12.03 -13.26 -8.88
CA PRO A 175 -13.15 -13.07 -7.97
C PRO A 175 -12.80 -13.00 -6.47
N PRO A 176 -11.87 -13.82 -5.92
CA PRO A 176 -11.53 -13.73 -4.50
C PRO A 176 -10.92 -12.38 -4.09
N ILE A 177 -10.04 -11.80 -4.92
CA ILE A 177 -9.44 -10.50 -4.62
C ILE A 177 -10.43 -9.36 -4.83
N VAL A 178 -11.32 -9.47 -5.83
CA VAL A 178 -12.41 -8.51 -6.05
C VAL A 178 -13.37 -8.49 -4.87
N ALA A 179 -13.75 -9.66 -4.36
CA ALA A 179 -14.61 -9.79 -3.18
C ALA A 179 -13.97 -9.13 -1.95
N ALA A 180 -12.67 -9.39 -1.71
CA ALA A 180 -11.95 -8.75 -0.61
C ALA A 180 -11.93 -7.23 -0.75
N PHE A 181 -11.62 -6.69 -1.93
CA PHE A 181 -11.62 -5.24 -2.15
C PHE A 181 -13.01 -4.60 -2.01
N ALA A 182 -14.06 -5.29 -2.47
CA ALA A 182 -15.44 -4.83 -2.29
C ALA A 182 -15.83 -4.77 -0.81
N GLU A 183 -15.41 -5.77 -0.02
CA GLU A 183 -15.61 -5.74 1.43
C GLU A 183 -14.83 -4.59 2.10
N MET A 184 -13.56 -4.39 1.71
CA MET A 184 -12.73 -3.28 2.21
C MET A 184 -13.35 -1.91 1.89
N ASN A 185 -13.88 -1.74 0.68
CA ASN A 185 -14.60 -0.53 0.27
C ASN A 185 -15.87 -0.32 1.10
N ALA A 186 -16.68 -1.37 1.28
CA ALA A 186 -17.91 -1.31 2.07
C ALA A 186 -17.69 -1.02 3.58
N ARG A 187 -16.51 -1.36 4.12
CA ARG A 187 -16.12 -0.98 5.49
C ARG A 187 -15.94 0.53 5.65
N GLY A 188 -15.55 1.23 4.57
CA GLY A 188 -15.41 2.68 4.52
C GLY A 188 -14.50 3.20 5.63
N ALA A 189 -14.99 4.19 6.39
CA ALA A 189 -14.24 4.84 7.46
C ALA A 189 -13.81 3.92 8.60
N ARG A 190 -14.42 2.73 8.75
CA ARG A 190 -14.04 1.75 9.78
C ARG A 190 -12.65 1.17 9.55
N GLY A 191 -12.16 1.18 8.31
CA GLY A 191 -10.87 0.57 7.97
C GLY A 191 -10.84 -0.95 8.22
N CYS A 192 -9.63 -1.51 8.32
CA CYS A 192 -9.42 -2.95 8.43
C CYS A 192 -8.46 -3.29 9.59
N GLY A 193 -8.98 -3.88 10.68
CA GLY A 193 -8.19 -4.40 11.80
C GLY A 193 -7.07 -3.47 12.28
N ARG A 194 -5.84 -4.00 12.35
CA ARG A 194 -4.63 -3.25 12.72
C ARG A 194 -4.20 -2.22 11.67
N ALA A 195 -4.64 -2.39 10.43
CA ALA A 195 -4.42 -1.51 9.30
C ALA A 195 -5.63 -0.58 9.06
N ALA A 196 -6.17 0.00 10.15
CA ALA A 196 -7.37 0.85 10.10
C ALA A 196 -7.22 2.13 9.26
N ASP A 197 -5.98 2.52 8.90
CA ASP A 197 -5.65 3.64 8.01
C ASP A 197 -5.62 3.25 6.52
N VAL A 198 -5.99 2.00 6.19
CA VAL A 198 -6.10 1.51 4.83
C VAL A 198 -7.56 1.52 4.38
N HIS A 199 -7.81 2.22 3.27
CA HIS A 199 -9.15 2.35 2.70
C HIS A 199 -9.08 2.09 1.19
N VAL A 200 -9.92 1.19 0.71
CA VAL A 200 -10.05 0.88 -0.73
C VAL A 200 -11.16 1.73 -1.30
N HIS A 201 -10.88 2.35 -2.44
CA HIS A 201 -11.79 3.27 -3.09
C HIS A 201 -11.91 2.99 -4.59
N SER A 202 -13.03 3.39 -5.16
CA SER A 202 -13.17 3.56 -6.60
C SER A 202 -13.30 5.04 -6.97
N PHE A 203 -12.77 5.37 -8.14
CA PHE A 203 -13.04 6.63 -8.82
C PHE A 203 -13.77 6.34 -10.13
N GLU A 204 -14.82 7.11 -10.39
CA GLU A 204 -15.67 6.93 -11.57
C GLU A 204 -15.65 8.19 -12.43
N VAL A 205 -15.63 8.03 -13.74
CA VAL A 205 -15.83 9.11 -14.71
C VAL A 205 -17.09 8.86 -15.52
N TRP A 206 -17.95 9.87 -15.54
CA TRP A 206 -19.28 9.82 -16.15
C TRP A 206 -19.37 10.75 -17.35
N GLN A 207 -20.11 10.33 -18.38
CA GLN A 207 -20.56 11.19 -19.46
C GLN A 207 -22.08 11.08 -19.53
N GLY A 208 -22.79 12.06 -18.96
CA GLY A 208 -24.21 11.86 -18.64
C GLY A 208 -24.34 10.72 -17.62
N ASP A 209 -25.21 9.76 -17.89
CA ASP A 209 -25.44 8.60 -17.02
C ASP A 209 -24.46 7.43 -17.28
N ASP A 210 -23.63 7.52 -18.32
CA ASP A 210 -22.74 6.43 -18.72
C ASP A 210 -21.42 6.45 -17.94
N LEU A 211 -21.07 5.32 -17.33
CA LEU A 211 -19.75 5.09 -16.73
C LEU A 211 -18.71 4.82 -17.84
N VAL A 212 -17.91 5.82 -18.16
CA VAL A 212 -16.98 5.80 -19.30
C VAL A 212 -15.53 5.49 -18.91
N ALA A 213 -15.14 5.71 -17.66
CA ALA A 213 -13.86 5.26 -17.12
C ALA A 213 -13.96 5.06 -15.60
N GLY A 214 -13.01 4.33 -15.03
CA GLY A 214 -12.88 4.23 -13.59
C GLY A 214 -11.63 3.49 -13.16
N GLU A 215 -11.25 3.66 -11.89
CA GLU A 215 -10.17 2.90 -11.26
C GLU A 215 -10.54 2.44 -9.87
N VAL A 216 -9.90 1.35 -9.45
CA VAL A 216 -9.79 0.95 -8.06
C VAL A 216 -8.38 1.31 -7.57
N GLY A 217 -8.31 1.83 -6.35
CA GLY A 217 -7.06 2.08 -5.64
C GLY A 217 -7.27 2.06 -4.13
N TYR A 218 -6.22 2.37 -3.38
CA TYR A 218 -6.31 2.41 -1.93
C TYR A 218 -5.45 3.51 -1.33
N LEU A 219 -5.87 4.02 -0.18
CA LEU A 219 -5.12 4.96 0.65
C LEU A 219 -4.35 4.22 1.74
N VAL A 220 -3.16 4.72 2.04
CA VAL A 220 -2.38 4.41 3.24
C VAL A 220 -1.83 5.73 3.77
N GLY A 221 -2.46 6.29 4.80
CA GLY A 221 -2.19 7.67 5.23
C GLY A 221 -2.34 8.64 4.05
N THR A 222 -1.33 9.47 3.77
CA THR A 222 -1.35 10.42 2.64
C THR A 222 -0.77 9.88 1.32
N CYS A 223 -0.73 8.55 1.15
CA CYS A 223 -0.34 7.89 -0.10
C CYS A 223 -1.55 7.21 -0.75
N TYR A 224 -1.86 7.55 -2.00
CA TYR A 224 -2.85 6.82 -2.80
C TYR A 224 -2.14 5.88 -3.77
N THR A 225 -2.50 4.61 -3.77
CA THR A 225 -1.97 3.60 -4.69
C THR A 225 -3.04 3.24 -5.72
N ALA A 226 -2.81 3.58 -6.97
CA ALA A 226 -3.66 3.14 -8.08
C ALA A 226 -3.37 1.68 -8.41
N LEU A 227 -4.42 0.86 -8.49
CA LEU A 227 -4.30 -0.57 -8.78
C LEU A 227 -4.60 -0.89 -10.24
N SER A 228 -5.85 -0.71 -10.64
CA SER A 228 -6.34 -1.01 -11.99
C SER A 228 -7.43 -0.04 -12.38
N GLY A 229 -7.57 0.18 -13.68
CA GLY A 229 -8.64 1.00 -14.21
C GLY A 229 -8.96 0.66 -15.65
N PHE A 230 -10.04 1.25 -16.15
CA PHE A 230 -10.54 1.07 -17.51
C PHE A 230 -10.98 2.42 -18.09
N SER A 231 -11.07 2.50 -19.41
CA SER A 231 -11.57 3.68 -20.11
C SER A 231 -12.15 3.27 -21.47
N ARG A 232 -13.35 3.78 -21.79
CA ARG A 232 -14.13 3.41 -22.98
C ARG A 232 -14.25 4.55 -23.99
N VAL A 233 -14.15 5.80 -23.54
CA VAL A 233 -14.32 7.00 -24.38
C VAL A 233 -12.98 7.74 -24.52
N ASP A 234 -12.70 8.29 -25.70
CA ASP A 234 -11.45 9.00 -25.97
C ASP A 234 -11.22 10.17 -24.98
N GLY A 235 -10.05 10.17 -24.36
CA GLY A 235 -9.65 11.15 -23.35
C GLY A 235 -10.23 10.94 -21.94
N SER A 236 -11.20 10.04 -21.74
CA SER A 236 -11.79 9.77 -20.41
C SER A 236 -10.74 9.32 -19.39
N GLY A 237 -9.82 8.41 -19.77
CA GLY A 237 -8.74 7.97 -18.88
C GLY A 237 -7.75 9.10 -18.50
N SER A 238 -7.46 10.02 -19.43
CA SER A 238 -6.60 11.18 -19.11
C SER A 238 -7.31 12.17 -18.19
N VAL A 239 -8.62 12.36 -18.36
CA VAL A 239 -9.44 13.19 -17.47
C VAL A 239 -9.55 12.54 -16.09
N GLN A 240 -9.77 11.22 -16.01
CA GLN A 240 -9.77 10.47 -14.75
C GLN A 240 -8.50 10.75 -13.96
N MET A 241 -7.32 10.50 -14.55
CA MET A 241 -6.05 10.70 -13.83
C MET A 241 -5.85 12.15 -13.38
N ALA A 242 -6.20 13.13 -14.22
CA ALA A 242 -6.07 14.54 -13.87
C ALA A 242 -7.01 14.96 -12.73
N ALA A 243 -8.26 14.53 -12.78
CA ALA A 243 -9.28 14.87 -11.79
C ALA A 243 -9.05 14.12 -10.47
N THR A 244 -8.69 12.83 -10.50
CA THR A 244 -8.24 12.07 -9.32
C THR A 244 -7.07 12.74 -8.64
N GLY A 245 -6.02 13.09 -9.38
CA GLY A 245 -4.86 13.75 -8.80
C GLY A 245 -5.18 15.11 -8.19
N ALA A 246 -5.97 15.93 -8.88
CA ALA A 246 -6.39 17.24 -8.38
C ALA A 246 -7.24 17.12 -7.10
N PHE A 247 -8.20 16.18 -7.09
CA PHE A 247 -9.02 15.89 -5.92
C PHE A 247 -8.17 15.41 -4.74
N LEU A 248 -7.35 14.38 -4.94
CA LEU A 248 -6.47 13.83 -3.90
C LEU A 248 -5.52 14.90 -3.33
N ALA A 249 -4.96 15.77 -4.18
CA ALA A 249 -4.11 16.87 -3.74
C ALA A 249 -4.87 17.87 -2.86
N ALA A 250 -6.11 18.21 -3.23
CA ALA A 250 -6.98 19.08 -2.42
C ALA A 250 -7.31 18.45 -1.05
N GLN A 251 -7.40 17.12 -0.98
CA GLN A 251 -7.59 16.39 0.28
C GLN A 251 -6.30 16.24 1.10
N GLY A 252 -5.15 16.62 0.55
CA GLY A 252 -3.87 16.55 1.23
C GLY A 252 -3.14 15.22 1.12
N VAL A 253 -3.51 14.39 0.14
CA VAL A 253 -2.65 13.30 -0.32
C VAL A 253 -1.39 13.92 -0.91
N THR A 254 -0.24 13.35 -0.60
CA THR A 254 1.07 13.87 -1.01
C THR A 254 1.69 13.02 -2.10
N LEU A 255 1.49 11.70 -2.02
CA LEU A 255 2.14 10.72 -2.87
C LEU A 255 1.10 9.89 -3.63
N TRP A 256 1.31 9.73 -4.92
CA TRP A 256 0.55 8.82 -5.76
C TRP A 256 1.46 7.68 -6.24
N ASP A 257 1.21 6.48 -5.75
CA ASP A 257 1.88 5.25 -6.15
C ASP A 257 1.15 4.59 -7.33
N PHE A 258 1.91 4.34 -8.39
CA PHE A 258 1.44 3.77 -9.63
C PHE A 258 1.88 2.32 -9.85
N GLY A 259 2.56 1.72 -8.87
CA GLY A 259 3.07 0.37 -8.95
C GLY A 259 4.24 0.25 -9.91
N MET A 260 4.00 -0.32 -11.08
CA MET A 260 5.01 -0.54 -12.12
C MET A 260 5.25 0.76 -12.91
N PHE A 261 6.48 0.94 -13.39
CA PHE A 261 6.81 2.01 -14.31
C PHE A 261 6.06 1.85 -15.65
N ILE A 262 5.44 2.93 -16.12
CA ILE A 262 4.79 2.99 -17.42
C ILE A 262 5.05 4.36 -18.05
N ASP A 263 5.51 4.40 -19.31
CA ASP A 263 6.01 5.61 -19.97
C ASP A 263 5.05 6.81 -19.93
N TYR A 264 3.75 6.58 -20.12
CA TYR A 264 2.78 7.68 -20.12
C TYR A 264 2.66 8.36 -18.75
N LYS A 265 2.98 7.68 -17.65
CA LYS A 265 2.94 8.26 -16.29
C LYS A 265 4.05 9.28 -16.07
N VAL A 266 5.16 9.17 -16.81
CA VAL A 266 6.24 10.18 -16.80
C VAL A 266 5.73 11.54 -17.30
N LYS A 267 4.83 11.53 -18.29
CA LYS A 267 4.21 12.76 -18.80
C LYS A 267 3.33 13.47 -17.76
N LEU A 268 2.88 12.77 -16.72
CA LEU A 268 2.16 13.32 -15.58
C LEU A 268 3.09 13.85 -14.47
N GLY A 269 4.40 13.62 -14.58
CA GLY A 269 5.40 13.97 -13.56
C GLY A 269 5.89 12.78 -12.72
N ALA A 270 5.44 11.55 -13.02
CA ALA A 270 5.87 10.38 -12.26
C ALA A 270 7.32 9.99 -12.58
N ARG A 271 7.99 9.35 -11.62
CA ARG A 271 9.35 8.82 -11.77
C ARG A 271 9.49 7.47 -11.09
N ALA A 272 10.43 6.66 -11.59
CA ALA A 272 10.82 5.43 -10.93
C ALA A 272 11.73 5.72 -9.72
N VAL A 273 11.52 5.02 -8.62
CA VAL A 273 12.37 5.06 -7.42
C VAL A 273 12.71 3.65 -6.94
N PRO A 274 13.88 3.43 -6.32
CA PRO A 274 14.18 2.14 -5.68
C PRO A 274 13.21 1.79 -4.56
N ARG A 275 12.95 0.49 -4.35
CA ARG A 275 12.08 -0.04 -3.29
C ARG A 275 12.32 0.61 -1.93
N LYS A 276 13.59 0.75 -1.54
CA LYS A 276 13.98 1.35 -0.26
C LYS A 276 13.46 2.79 -0.12
N GLU A 277 13.68 3.61 -1.15
CA GLU A 277 13.19 4.99 -1.18
C GLU A 277 11.65 5.04 -1.14
N PHE A 278 10.96 4.14 -1.86
CA PHE A 278 9.51 4.02 -1.79
C PHE A 278 9.02 3.72 -0.37
N LEU A 279 9.59 2.72 0.31
CA LEU A 279 9.17 2.33 1.66
C LEU A 279 9.43 3.45 2.68
N GLU A 280 10.54 4.18 2.55
CA GLU A 280 10.82 5.37 3.37
C GLU A 280 9.73 6.45 3.20
N ARG A 281 9.34 6.74 1.95
CA ARG A 281 8.27 7.69 1.64
C ARG A 281 6.90 7.23 2.10
N LEU A 282 6.57 5.95 1.93
CA LEU A 282 5.32 5.37 2.41
C LEU A 282 5.23 5.48 3.93
N ASN A 283 6.33 5.25 4.65
CA ASN A 283 6.38 5.41 6.11
C ASN A 283 6.16 6.86 6.55
N VAL A 284 6.64 7.84 5.78
CA VAL A 284 6.31 9.27 6.01
C VAL A 284 4.81 9.51 5.83
N CYS A 285 4.21 9.00 4.75
CA CYS A 285 2.79 9.14 4.49
C CYS A 285 1.91 8.52 5.58
N ARG A 286 2.30 7.35 6.11
CA ARG A 286 1.63 6.65 7.22
C ARG A 286 1.62 7.45 8.52
N LYS A 287 2.67 8.23 8.77
CA LYS A 287 2.85 9.02 10.00
C LYS A 287 2.21 10.40 9.93
N ALA A 288 1.78 10.83 8.75
CA ALA A 288 1.09 12.09 8.59
C ALA A 288 -0.21 12.07 9.41
N GLN A 289 -0.40 13.06 10.29
CA GLN A 289 -1.60 13.19 11.11
C GLN A 289 -2.76 13.78 10.28
N ARG A 290 -3.22 13.03 9.28
CA ARG A 290 -4.41 13.37 8.49
C ARG A 290 -5.32 12.16 8.36
N SER A 291 -6.56 12.33 8.81
CA SER A 291 -7.59 11.33 8.60
C SER A 291 -8.21 11.54 7.22
N LEU A 292 -8.05 10.56 6.34
CA LEU A 292 -8.68 10.50 5.01
C LEU A 292 -9.75 9.41 4.94
N SER A 293 -10.25 8.97 6.10
CA SER A 293 -11.24 7.89 6.22
C SER A 293 -12.65 8.27 5.74
N PHE A 294 -12.92 9.57 5.56
CA PHE A 294 -14.22 10.11 5.16
C PHE A 294 -14.21 10.74 3.77
N LEU A 295 -13.26 10.37 2.91
CA LEU A 295 -13.25 10.88 1.55
C LEU A 295 -14.51 10.45 0.81
N ARG A 296 -15.15 11.44 0.18
CA ARG A 296 -16.34 11.27 -0.64
C ARG A 296 -16.31 12.33 -1.73
N LEU A 297 -16.76 11.95 -2.91
CA LEU A 297 -16.95 12.86 -4.02
C LEU A 297 -18.27 12.50 -4.70
N GLU A 298 -19.27 13.34 -4.48
CA GLU A 298 -20.47 13.31 -5.30
C GLU A 298 -20.13 13.68 -6.75
N PRO A 299 -20.92 13.24 -7.74
CA PRO A 299 -20.72 13.60 -9.14
C PRO A 299 -20.45 15.10 -9.30
N THR A 300 -19.21 15.40 -9.68
CA THR A 300 -18.69 16.76 -9.79
C THR A 300 -18.02 16.88 -11.14
N ARG A 301 -18.29 17.97 -11.86
CA ARG A 301 -17.64 18.20 -13.16
C ARG A 301 -16.12 18.14 -13.02
N ALA A 302 -15.46 17.37 -13.87
CA ALA A 302 -14.02 17.14 -13.75
C ALA A 302 -13.21 18.44 -13.88
N SER A 303 -13.71 19.42 -14.65
CA SER A 303 -13.11 20.76 -14.72
C SER A 303 -13.09 21.49 -13.39
N ASP A 304 -14.10 21.29 -12.55
CA ASP A 304 -14.29 22.03 -11.30
C ASP A 304 -13.32 21.51 -10.22
N LEU A 305 -12.80 20.30 -10.40
CA LEU A 305 -11.69 19.73 -9.63
C LEU A 305 -10.32 20.17 -10.16
N ILE A 306 -10.15 20.18 -11.48
CA ILE A 306 -8.87 20.41 -12.15
C ILE A 306 -8.45 21.89 -12.15
N GLU A 307 -9.37 22.80 -12.42
CA GLU A 307 -9.05 24.23 -12.63
C GLU A 307 -8.51 24.91 -11.36
N PRO A 308 -9.05 24.68 -10.14
CA PRO A 308 -8.47 25.20 -8.91
C PRO A 308 -7.04 24.70 -8.67
N PHE A 309 -6.78 23.41 -8.93
CA PHE A 309 -5.45 22.82 -8.79
C PHE A 309 -4.44 23.46 -9.76
N VAL A 310 -4.82 23.65 -11.02
CA VAL A 310 -3.93 24.27 -12.02
C VAL A 310 -3.65 25.74 -11.68
N SER A 311 -4.63 26.43 -11.09
CA SER A 311 -4.49 27.82 -10.69
C SER A 311 -3.52 27.97 -9.51
N SER A 312 -3.66 27.14 -8.48
CA SER A 312 -2.73 27.14 -7.34
C SER A 312 -1.29 26.82 -7.75
N GLN A 313 -1.09 25.87 -8.67
CA GLN A 313 0.22 25.54 -9.24
C GLN A 313 0.88 26.73 -9.95
N ARG A 314 0.09 27.56 -10.66
CA ARG A 314 0.60 28.76 -11.34
C ARG A 314 0.99 29.83 -10.33
N GLU A 315 0.16 30.07 -9.32
CA GLU A 315 0.44 31.05 -8.26
C GLU A 315 1.72 30.69 -7.50
N HIS A 316 1.89 29.43 -7.11
CA HIS A 316 3.11 28.96 -6.47
C HIS A 316 4.35 29.18 -7.34
N LYS A 317 4.25 28.95 -8.66
CA LYS A 317 5.35 29.22 -9.60
C LYS A 317 5.69 30.71 -9.69
N VAL A 318 4.68 31.58 -9.76
CA VAL A 318 4.88 33.04 -9.79
C VAL A 318 5.51 33.53 -8.48
N GLN A 319 5.02 33.08 -7.33
CA GLN A 319 5.57 33.43 -6.03
C GLN A 319 7.02 32.96 -5.85
N ASN A 320 7.34 31.74 -6.29
CA ASN A 320 8.70 31.22 -6.24
C ASN A 320 9.64 31.97 -7.18
N ALA A 321 9.20 32.30 -8.39
CA ALA A 321 9.97 33.13 -9.32
C ALA A 321 10.22 34.52 -8.73
N ALA A 322 9.19 35.15 -8.14
CA ALA A 322 9.30 36.46 -7.48
C ALA A 322 10.29 36.46 -6.31
N ARG A 323 10.30 35.39 -5.49
CA ARG A 323 11.28 35.20 -4.40
C ARG A 323 12.71 35.02 -4.90
N GLN A 324 12.89 34.43 -6.07
CA GLN A 324 14.21 34.25 -6.68
C GLN A 324 14.71 35.51 -7.40
N THR A 325 13.81 36.41 -7.81
CA THR A 325 14.14 37.68 -8.47
C THR A 325 14.21 38.89 -7.53
N GLN A 326 13.90 38.73 -6.24
CA GLN A 326 14.16 39.79 -5.26
C GLN A 326 15.68 39.98 -5.14
N PRO A 327 16.24 41.17 -5.45
CA PRO A 327 17.64 41.44 -5.17
C PRO A 327 17.87 41.30 -3.67
N GLN A 328 18.99 40.68 -3.28
CA GLN A 328 19.49 40.66 -1.89
C GLN A 328 19.90 42.07 -1.42
N ASN A 329 19.02 43.07 -1.56
CA ASN A 329 19.24 44.44 -1.14
C ASN A 329 18.67 44.69 0.27
N GLN A 330 18.88 43.75 1.19
CA GLN A 330 18.64 43.96 2.63
C GLN A 330 19.78 43.47 3.53
N THR A 331 20.98 43.27 3.00
CA THR A 331 22.20 43.03 3.81
C THR A 331 23.34 44.01 3.54
N SER A 332 23.15 45.02 2.69
CA SER A 332 24.19 46.06 2.44
C SER A 332 23.93 47.39 3.15
N ALA A 333 22.69 47.72 3.54
CA ALA A 333 22.40 48.96 4.26
C ALA A 333 22.61 48.87 5.79
N GLN A 334 22.51 47.66 6.38
CA GLN A 334 22.85 47.44 7.80
C GLN A 334 24.35 47.15 8.02
N ALA A 335 25.08 46.72 6.98
CA ALA A 335 26.52 46.43 7.08
C ALA A 335 27.42 47.67 6.99
N GLN A 336 26.92 48.80 6.46
CA GLN A 336 27.70 50.05 6.37
C GLN A 336 27.40 51.05 7.50
N ALA A 337 26.38 50.81 8.34
CA ALA A 337 26.07 51.65 9.49
C ALA A 337 26.70 51.17 10.82
N GLN A 338 27.39 50.03 10.84
CA GLN A 338 28.04 49.46 12.03
C GLN A 338 29.57 49.55 12.03
N ALA A 339 30.18 50.27 11.08
CA ALA A 339 31.65 50.43 11.01
C ALA A 339 32.18 51.68 11.73
N GLN A 340 31.36 52.40 12.49
CA GLN A 340 31.78 53.49 13.36
C GLN A 340 30.98 53.42 14.67
N GLY A 341 31.52 52.73 15.66
CA GLY A 341 30.93 52.62 16.99
C GLY A 341 31.43 51.43 17.79
N ASP A 342 32.54 51.67 18.49
CA ASP A 342 32.92 51.09 19.79
C ASP A 342 33.11 49.57 20.01
N ILE A 343 34.38 49.23 20.27
CA ILE A 343 34.95 48.54 21.44
C ILE A 343 34.37 47.16 21.85
N GLY A 344 35.18 46.12 21.58
CA GLY A 344 35.58 45.14 22.59
C GLY A 344 34.82 43.80 22.66
N GLU A 345 35.36 42.76 22.01
CA GLU A 345 35.26 41.39 22.50
C GLU A 345 36.62 40.68 22.43
N THR A 346 37.03 40.15 23.58
CA THR A 346 38.34 39.53 23.84
C THR A 346 38.43 38.14 23.20
N PRO A 347 39.63 37.69 22.75
CA PRO A 347 39.80 36.35 22.19
C PRO A 347 39.59 35.28 23.27
N ILE A 348 38.78 34.26 22.95
CA ILE A 348 38.56 33.07 23.80
C ILE A 348 39.91 32.43 24.14
N SER A 349 40.20 32.30 25.43
CA SER A 349 41.47 31.79 25.93
C SER A 349 41.70 30.33 25.51
N LYS A 350 42.97 29.96 25.22
CA LYS A 350 43.38 28.58 24.88
C LYS A 350 42.88 27.53 25.88
N SER A 351 42.61 27.92 27.13
CA SER A 351 42.01 27.08 28.17
C SER A 351 40.56 26.68 27.86
N GLN A 352 39.74 27.60 27.36
CA GLN A 352 38.32 27.37 27.03
C GLN A 352 38.18 26.49 25.78
N ALA A 353 39.03 26.67 24.77
CA ALA A 353 39.09 25.79 23.60
C ALA A 353 39.47 24.35 23.99
N LYS A 354 40.45 24.18 24.89
CA LYS A 354 40.89 22.87 25.38
C LYS A 354 39.82 22.17 26.23
N LYS A 355 39.02 22.93 26.99
CA LYS A 355 37.86 22.41 27.75
C LYS A 355 36.76 21.89 26.82
N ARG A 356 36.44 22.61 25.74
CA ARG A 356 35.46 22.18 24.72
C ARG A 356 35.92 20.91 23.99
N ALA A 357 37.19 20.83 23.59
CA ALA A 357 37.73 19.62 22.96
C ALA A 357 37.71 18.40 23.88
N ARG A 358 37.95 18.57 25.19
CA ARG A 358 37.82 17.49 26.19
C ARG A 358 36.38 17.01 26.37
N LEU A 359 35.41 17.92 26.34
CA LEU A 359 33.97 17.58 26.42
C LEU A 359 33.50 16.78 25.21
N GLU A 360 33.92 17.20 24.00
CA GLU A 360 33.60 16.49 22.76
C GLU A 360 34.18 15.07 22.75
N LYS A 361 35.44 14.91 23.19
CA LYS A 361 36.10 13.61 23.28
C LYS A 361 35.47 12.69 24.35
N ARG A 362 34.92 13.26 25.42
CA ARG A 362 34.12 12.53 26.43
C ARG A 362 32.77 12.06 25.85
N ARG A 363 32.11 12.89 25.04
CA ARG A 363 30.86 12.53 24.35
C ARG A 363 31.07 11.34 23.42
N GLN A 364 32.08 11.42 22.55
CA GLN A 364 32.43 10.34 21.61
C GLN A 364 32.76 9.02 22.31
N ARG A 365 33.48 9.04 23.45
CA ARG A 365 33.77 7.84 24.24
C ARG A 365 32.52 7.21 24.85
N ARG A 366 31.57 8.03 25.31
CA ARG A 366 30.31 7.56 25.89
C ARG A 366 29.43 6.91 24.82
N ASP A 367 29.40 7.49 23.62
CA ASP A 367 28.63 6.96 22.50
C ASP A 367 29.23 5.64 22.00
N ALA A 368 30.56 5.52 21.94
CA ALA A 368 31.26 4.27 21.62
C ALA A 368 31.03 3.17 22.68
N HIS A 369 31.02 3.53 23.96
CA HIS A 369 30.70 2.57 25.03
C HIS A 369 29.25 2.08 24.95
N ARG A 370 28.30 2.96 24.65
CA ARG A 370 26.89 2.60 24.45
C ARG A 370 26.70 1.64 23.27
N ALA A 371 27.42 1.85 22.17
CA ALA A 371 27.40 0.95 21.01
C ALA A 371 27.95 -0.45 21.36
N ARG A 372 29.02 -0.51 22.17
CA ARG A 372 29.62 -1.78 22.60
C ARG A 372 28.72 -2.58 23.54
N MET A 373 28.08 -1.93 24.51
CA MET A 373 27.09 -2.56 25.40
C MET A 373 25.88 -3.10 24.63
N SER A 374 25.48 -2.43 23.55
CA SER A 374 24.39 -2.89 22.68
C SER A 374 24.79 -4.12 21.85
N SER A 375 26.06 -4.27 21.49
CA SER A 375 26.58 -5.45 20.78
C SER A 375 26.70 -6.65 21.71
N GLU A 376 27.23 -6.44 22.92
CA GLU A 376 27.40 -7.50 23.94
C GLU A 376 26.05 -8.03 24.45
N ALA A 377 25.01 -7.18 24.51
CA ALA A 377 23.64 -7.60 24.83
C ALA A 377 23.01 -8.50 23.75
N VAL A 378 23.35 -8.27 22.48
CA VAL A 378 22.86 -9.07 21.34
C VAL A 378 23.57 -10.43 21.28
N GLU A 379 24.87 -10.48 21.56
CA GLU A 379 25.63 -11.74 21.67
C GLU A 379 25.17 -12.61 22.86
N SER A 380 24.88 -11.99 24.01
CA SER A 380 24.35 -12.70 25.19
C SER A 380 22.96 -13.30 24.93
N ALA A 381 22.09 -12.58 24.21
CA ALA A 381 20.78 -13.09 23.81
C ALA A 381 20.88 -14.25 22.80
N ALA A 382 21.88 -14.23 21.91
CA ALA A 382 22.13 -15.32 20.97
C ALA A 382 22.69 -16.58 21.65
N ALA A 383 23.53 -16.44 22.67
CA ALA A 383 24.08 -17.57 23.44
C ALA A 383 23.04 -18.26 24.35
N GLY A 384 22.07 -17.50 24.89
CA GLY A 384 21.00 -18.04 25.73
C GLY A 384 19.93 -18.84 24.95
N ALA A 385 19.81 -18.63 23.64
CA ALA A 385 18.87 -19.37 22.79
C ALA A 385 19.36 -20.79 22.44
N THR A 386 20.67 -21.04 22.53
CA THR A 386 21.29 -22.32 22.12
C THR A 386 21.32 -23.37 23.23
N SER A 387 21.08 -23.01 24.50
CA SER A 387 21.20 -23.92 25.65
C SER A 387 19.88 -24.51 26.16
N VAL A 388 18.73 -24.16 25.57
CA VAL A 388 17.40 -24.62 26.05
C VAL A 388 16.88 -25.88 25.32
N SER A 389 17.67 -26.46 24.40
CA SER A 389 17.27 -27.65 23.64
C SER A 389 18.08 -28.90 24.00
N SER A 390 18.11 -29.30 25.28
CA SER A 390 18.52 -30.65 25.67
C SER A 390 18.05 -31.01 27.08
N VAL A 391 16.80 -31.45 27.22
CA VAL A 391 16.39 -32.33 28.32
C VAL A 391 15.55 -33.45 27.70
N GLN A 392 16.11 -34.67 27.76
CA GLN A 392 15.48 -35.92 27.34
C GLN A 392 14.45 -36.35 28.40
N GLU A 393 13.23 -36.68 27.96
CA GLU A 393 12.28 -37.45 28.76
C GLU A 393 12.60 -38.95 28.64
N THR A 394 12.83 -39.61 29.77
CA THR A 394 12.83 -41.07 29.91
C THR A 394 11.48 -41.55 30.44
N PRO A 395 10.95 -42.71 29.99
CA PRO A 395 9.68 -43.24 30.47
C PRO A 395 9.88 -44.09 31.72
N ASP A 396 9.11 -43.84 32.78
CA ASP A 396 9.14 -44.66 33.99
C ASP A 396 8.02 -45.71 34.01
N HIS A 397 8.45 -46.92 34.30
CA HIS A 397 7.67 -48.15 34.43
C HIS A 397 6.93 -48.21 35.77
N ALA A 398 5.74 -48.79 35.74
CA ALA A 398 4.97 -49.21 36.90
C ALA A 398 5.62 -50.43 37.61
N SER A 399 5.68 -50.42 38.95
CA SER A 399 5.55 -51.61 39.81
C SER A 399 5.53 -51.28 41.32
N ALA A 400 4.39 -51.60 41.94
CA ALA A 400 4.16 -52.27 43.25
C ALA A 400 5.02 -52.00 44.52
N GLY A 401 4.30 -51.76 45.62
CA GLY A 401 4.66 -52.00 47.04
C GLY A 401 3.62 -51.31 47.93
N LYS A 402 2.59 -51.96 48.50
CA LYS A 402 2.51 -52.86 49.68
C LYS A 402 3.17 -52.32 50.97
N GLU A 403 2.32 -52.07 51.97
CA GLU A 403 2.44 -52.13 53.46
C GLU A 403 1.50 -51.04 54.03
N GLU A 404 0.42 -51.28 54.79
CA GLU A 404 0.21 -52.05 56.03
C GLU A 404 1.24 -51.75 57.14
N ALA A 405 0.97 -50.70 57.92
CA ALA A 405 0.83 -50.68 59.39
C ALA A 405 0.88 -49.22 59.90
#